data_AF-A0A832JZ78-F1
#
_entry.id   AF-A0A832JZ78-F1
#
_cell.length_a   1.000
_cell.length_b   1.000
_cell.length_c   1.000
_cell.angle_alpha   90.00
_cell.angle_beta   90.00
_cell.angle_gamma   90.00
#
_symmetry.space_group_name_H-M   'P 1'
#
loop_
_entity.id
_entity.type
_entity.pdbx_description
1 polymer ?
#
loop_
_entity_poly.entity_id
_entity_poly.type
_entity_poly.pdbx_seq_one_letter_code
_entity_poly.pdbx_strand_id
1 'polypeptide(L)'
;VKHVAVICPGFSADCLETIEEIGDENREYFEEAGGEIYHYIPALNERDDHLDALARIVRQHTQGWVEHSEYDAVEDRRERDLVHKNALAMGAER
;
A
#
# COMPACT_ATOMS: atom_id res chain seq x y z
N VAL A 1 -17.33 21.72 -21.00
CA VAL A 1 -17.59 20.34 -20.55
C VAL A 1 -18.86 20.38 -19.72
N LYS A 2 -19.78 19.41 -19.87
CA LYS A 2 -21.07 19.41 -19.16
C LYS A 2 -21.16 18.39 -18.02
N HIS A 3 -20.41 17.30 -18.14
CA HIS A 3 -20.40 16.21 -17.16
C HIS A 3 -18.95 15.83 -16.86
N VAL A 4 -18.64 15.63 -15.59
CA VAL A 4 -17.33 15.14 -15.13
C VAL A 4 -17.51 14.04 -14.08
N ALA A 5 -16.64 13.04 -14.14
CA ALA A 5 -16.44 12.09 -13.07
C ALA A 5 -15.00 12.22 -12.58
N VAL A 6 -14.80 12.36 -11.28
CA VAL A 6 -13.50 12.71 -10.68
C VAL A 6 -13.06 11.58 -9.76
N ILE A 7 -11.80 11.20 -9.88
CA ILE A 7 -11.11 10.22 -9.01
C ILE A 7 -9.86 10.87 -8.44
N CYS A 8 -9.46 10.46 -7.22
CA CYS A 8 -8.21 10.86 -6.58
C CYS A 8 -7.25 9.65 -6.46
N PRO A 9 -6.62 9.20 -7.56
CA PRO A 9 -5.87 7.93 -7.58
C PRO A 9 -4.59 7.92 -6.72
N GLY A 10 -4.17 9.09 -6.22
CA GLY A 10 -3.06 9.20 -5.27
C GLY A 10 -3.42 8.74 -3.85
N PHE A 11 -4.70 8.51 -3.56
CA PHE A 11 -5.20 8.12 -2.24
C PHE A 11 -6.02 6.84 -2.33
N SER A 12 -5.70 5.86 -1.48
CA SER A 12 -6.44 4.61 -1.39
C SER A 12 -7.65 4.69 -0.45
N ALA A 13 -7.68 5.71 0.41
CA ALA A 13 -8.77 6.03 1.32
C ALA A 13 -9.06 7.54 1.29
N ASP A 14 -10.30 7.91 1.57
CA ASP A 14 -10.72 9.30 1.61
C ASP A 14 -10.11 10.04 2.80
N CYS A 15 -9.78 11.30 2.57
CA CYS A 15 -9.26 12.24 3.56
C CYS A 15 -10.03 13.55 3.49
N LEU A 16 -9.63 14.53 4.30
CA LEU A 16 -10.30 15.82 4.35
C LEU A 16 -10.29 16.50 2.97
N GLU A 17 -9.14 16.47 2.31
CA GLU A 17 -8.92 17.07 1.01
C GLU A 17 -9.78 16.41 -0.08
N THR A 18 -9.96 15.08 -0.06
CA THR A 18 -10.76 14.41 -1.10
C THR A 18 -12.26 14.62 -0.92
N ILE A 19 -12.73 14.76 0.32
CA ILE A 19 -14.15 14.96 0.62
C ILE A 19 -14.53 16.43 0.47
N GLU A 20 -13.86 17.34 1.18
CA GLU A 20 -14.24 18.75 1.21
C GLU A 20 -13.75 19.48 -0.04
N GLU A 21 -12.44 19.48 -0.31
CA GLU A 21 -11.89 20.27 -1.42
C GLU A 21 -12.28 19.70 -2.80
N ILE A 22 -12.15 18.38 -2.99
CA ILE A 22 -12.47 17.75 -4.27
C ILE A 22 -13.97 17.44 -4.39
N GLY A 23 -14.59 16.85 -3.37
CA GLY A 23 -15.98 16.40 -3.43
C GLY A 23 -16.98 17.54 -3.48
N ASP A 24 -16.74 18.60 -2.71
CA ASP A 24 -17.69 19.69 -2.48
C ASP A 24 -17.22 21.01 -3.11
N GLU A 25 -16.06 21.58 -2.73
CA GLU A 25 -15.63 22.90 -3.23
C GLU A 25 -15.44 22.90 -4.75
N ASN A 26 -14.75 21.91 -5.30
CA ASN A 26 -14.56 21.80 -6.75
C ASN A 26 -15.86 21.52 -7.52
N ARG A 27 -16.87 20.91 -6.88
CA ARG A 27 -18.20 20.75 -7.48
C ARG A 27 -18.86 22.10 -7.65
N GLU A 28 -18.84 22.93 -6.61
CA GLU A 28 -19.38 24.29 -6.66
C GLU A 28 -18.71 25.08 -7.79
N TYR A 29 -17.37 25.08 -7.86
CA TYR A 29 -16.64 25.75 -8.95
C TYR A 29 -17.02 25.24 -10.34
N PHE A 30 -17.26 23.93 -10.49
CA PHE A 30 -17.67 23.36 -11.77
C PHE A 30 -19.09 23.78 -12.19
N GLU A 31 -20.03 23.79 -11.25
CA GLU A 31 -21.41 24.19 -11.47
C GLU A 31 -21.51 25.70 -11.77
N GLU A 32 -20.78 26.54 -11.04
CA GLU A 32 -20.68 27.99 -11.29
C GLU A 32 -20.11 28.29 -12.70
N ALA A 33 -19.20 27.45 -13.20
CA ALA A 33 -18.65 27.54 -14.54
C ALA A 33 -19.61 27.03 -15.64
N GLY A 34 -20.84 26.63 -15.30
CA GLY A 34 -21.86 26.15 -16.23
C GLY A 34 -21.80 24.65 -16.53
N GLY A 35 -21.10 23.89 -15.69
CA GLY A 35 -21.19 22.44 -15.60
C GLY A 35 -22.55 21.98 -15.07
N GLU A 36 -22.92 20.72 -15.35
CA GLU A 36 -24.25 20.20 -15.03
C GLU A 36 -24.21 18.95 -14.15
N ILE A 37 -23.29 18.03 -14.39
CA ILE A 37 -23.13 16.82 -13.56
C ILE A 37 -21.68 16.69 -13.08
N TYR A 38 -21.52 16.72 -11.76
CA TYR A 38 -20.27 16.42 -11.09
C TYR A 38 -20.43 15.13 -10.29
N HIS A 39 -19.62 14.12 -10.60
CA HIS A 39 -19.63 12.86 -9.88
C HIS A 39 -18.26 12.60 -9.27
N TYR A 40 -18.13 12.87 -7.99
CA TYR A 40 -16.99 12.41 -7.22
C TYR A 40 -17.10 10.89 -7.01
N ILE A 41 -16.04 10.16 -7.36
CA ILE A 41 -15.93 8.72 -7.13
C ILE A 41 -15.08 8.55 -5.87
N PRO A 42 -15.66 8.01 -4.77
CA PRO A 42 -14.93 7.78 -3.52
C PRO A 42 -13.68 6.94 -3.73
N ALA A 43 -12.70 7.13 -2.85
CA ALA A 43 -11.56 6.23 -2.80
C ALA A 43 -12.00 4.78 -2.50
N LEU A 44 -11.05 3.85 -2.58
CA LEU A 44 -11.37 2.43 -2.39
C LEU A 44 -11.80 2.12 -0.94
N ASN A 45 -11.29 2.88 0.03
CA ASN A 45 -11.65 2.78 1.45
C ASN A 45 -11.63 1.33 1.96
N GLU A 46 -12.66 0.89 2.66
CA GLU A 46 -12.81 -0.44 3.25
C GLU A 46 -13.37 -1.51 2.31
N ARG A 47 -13.45 -1.26 1.00
CA ARG A 47 -13.92 -2.27 0.04
C ARG A 47 -13.18 -3.60 0.20
N ASP A 48 -13.94 -4.69 0.26
CA ASP A 48 -13.40 -6.04 0.41
C ASP A 48 -12.32 -6.37 -0.65
N ASP A 49 -12.58 -6.04 -1.92
CA ASP A 49 -11.64 -6.32 -3.01
C ASP A 49 -10.34 -5.49 -2.92
N HIS A 50 -10.40 -4.30 -2.34
CA HIS A 50 -9.23 -3.47 -2.07
C HIS A 50 -8.42 -4.02 -0.90
N LEU A 51 -9.08 -4.39 0.20
CA LEU A 51 -8.42 -5.00 1.36
C LEU A 51 -7.78 -6.34 0.99
N ASP A 52 -8.45 -7.17 0.19
CA ASP A 52 -7.90 -8.42 -0.34
C ASP A 52 -6.67 -8.18 -1.21
N ALA A 53 -6.70 -7.16 -2.07
CA ALA A 53 -5.56 -6.79 -2.90
C ALA A 53 -4.35 -6.35 -2.05
N LEU A 54 -4.58 -5.50 -1.03
CA LEU A 54 -3.53 -5.09 -0.09
C LEU A 54 -2.99 -6.27 0.71
N ALA A 55 -3.86 -7.12 1.25
CA ALA A 55 -3.49 -8.31 2.01
C ALA A 55 -2.62 -9.27 1.17
N ARG A 56 -2.95 -9.44 -0.11
CA ARG A 56 -2.16 -10.24 -1.04
C ARG A 56 -0.75 -9.66 -1.24
N ILE A 57 -0.62 -8.34 -1.43
CA ILE A 57 0.68 -7.68 -1.58
C ILE A 57 1.51 -7.84 -0.29
N VAL A 58 0.91 -7.58 0.87
CA VAL A 58 1.57 -7.77 2.17
C VAL A 58 2.07 -9.20 2.30
N ARG A 59 1.19 -10.20 2.13
CA ARG A 59 1.56 -11.61 2.20
C ARG A 59 2.69 -11.97 1.24
N GLN A 60 2.63 -11.49 -0.01
CA GLN A 60 3.68 -11.76 -1.00
C GLN A 60 5.05 -11.23 -0.55
N HIS A 61 5.10 -10.08 0.11
CA HIS A 61 6.34 -9.39 0.45
C HIS A 61 6.82 -9.60 1.90
N THR A 62 6.01 -10.19 2.77
CA THR A 62 6.39 -10.50 4.17
C THR A 62 6.79 -11.96 4.40
N GLN A 63 7.00 -12.76 3.34
CA GLN A 63 7.39 -14.18 3.45
C GLN A 63 8.73 -14.45 4.16
N GLY A 64 9.53 -13.42 4.47
CA GLY A 64 10.76 -13.54 5.28
C GLY A 64 10.64 -12.96 6.68
N TRP A 65 9.44 -12.52 7.08
CA TRP A 65 9.20 -11.95 8.41
C TRP A 65 8.86 -13.08 9.38
N VAL A 66 9.38 -12.99 10.62
CA VAL A 66 9.28 -14.04 11.65
C VAL A 66 7.82 -14.40 11.94
N GLU A 67 6.90 -13.43 11.86
CA GLU A 67 5.48 -13.58 12.15
C GLU A 67 4.71 -14.33 11.06
N HIS A 68 5.28 -14.46 9.85
CA HIS A 68 4.60 -14.99 8.66
C HIS A 68 5.39 -16.05 7.90
N SER A 69 6.51 -16.51 8.46
CA SER A 69 7.30 -17.59 7.89
C SER A 69 7.59 -18.64 8.96
N GLU A 70 7.93 -19.86 8.53
CA GLU A 70 8.56 -20.87 9.41
C GLU A 70 9.98 -20.45 9.84
N TYR A 71 10.36 -19.18 9.66
CA TYR A 71 11.66 -18.65 9.97
C TYR A 71 11.91 -18.67 11.48
N ASP A 72 12.70 -19.64 11.89
CA ASP A 72 13.26 -19.71 13.24
C ASP A 72 14.54 -18.85 13.28
N ALA A 73 14.43 -17.67 13.89
CA ALA A 73 15.54 -16.74 14.06
C ALA A 73 16.71 -17.33 14.89
N VAL A 74 16.47 -18.35 15.70
CA VAL A 74 17.50 -19.08 16.46
C VAL A 74 18.23 -20.06 15.54
N GLU A 75 17.50 -20.81 14.71
CA GLU A 75 18.07 -21.72 13.73
C GLU A 75 18.91 -20.97 12.69
N ASP A 76 18.38 -19.90 12.11
CA ASP A 76 19.06 -19.08 11.11
C ASP A 76 20.32 -18.39 11.69
N ARG A 77 20.29 -17.98 12.97
CA ARG A 77 21.51 -17.50 13.66
C ARG A 77 22.55 -18.61 13.80
N ARG A 78 22.11 -19.81 14.20
CA ARG A 78 22.99 -20.97 14.37
C ARG A 78 23.63 -21.38 13.05
N GLU A 79 22.88 -21.36 11.95
CA GLU A 79 23.38 -21.66 10.61
C GLU A 79 24.41 -20.62 10.16
N ARG A 80 24.13 -19.32 10.34
CA ARG A 80 25.07 -18.23 10.04
C ARG A 80 26.38 -18.34 10.82
N ASP A 81 26.32 -18.67 12.11
CA ASP A 81 27.51 -18.90 12.93
C ASP A 81 28.33 -20.11 12.44
N LEU A 82 27.65 -21.17 11.99
CA LEU A 82 28.30 -22.37 11.45
C LEU A 82 29.00 -22.06 10.11
N VAL A 83 28.31 -21.37 9.21
CA VAL A 83 28.84 -20.93 7.91
C VAL A 83 30.04 -20.01 8.12
N HIS A 84 29.96 -19.06 9.06
CA HIS A 84 31.07 -18.17 9.38
C HIS A 84 32.29 -18.93 9.91
N LYS A 85 32.11 -19.88 10.82
CA LYS A 85 33.20 -20.76 11.31
C LYS A 85 33.82 -21.57 10.18
N ASN A 86 33.01 -22.13 9.29
CA ASN A 86 33.50 -22.91 8.15
C ASN A 86 34.28 -22.03 7.16
N ALA A 87 33.80 -20.83 6.86
CA ALA A 87 34.50 -19.88 5.99
C ALA A 87 35.87 -19.49 6.56
N LEU A 88 35.96 -19.19 7.87
CA LEU A 88 37.23 -18.92 8.54
C LEU A 88 38.18 -20.14 8.51
N ALA A 89 37.65 -21.35 8.70
CA ALA A 89 38.44 -22.58 8.61
C ALA A 89 38.97 -22.84 7.18
N MET A 90 38.29 -22.32 6.17
CA MET A 90 38.72 -22.35 4.76
C MET A 90 39.65 -21.19 4.37
N GLY A 91 40.04 -20.34 5.33
CA GLY A 91 41.00 -19.25 5.12
C GLY A 91 40.38 -17.93 4.66
N ALA A 92 39.06 -17.77 4.78
CA ALA A 92 38.45 -16.46 4.58
C ALA A 92 38.97 -15.45 5.62
N GLU A 93 39.29 -14.24 5.19
CA GLU A 93 39.68 -13.16 6.09
C GLU A 93 38.47 -12.59 6.85
N ARG A 94 38.74 -11.98 7.99
CA ARG A 94 37.74 -11.54 8.98
C ARG A 94 37.03 -10.25 8.59
#